data_AF-A0A1I8EJ32-F1
#
_entry.id   AF-A0A1I8EJ32-F1
#
_cell.length_a   1.000
_cell.length_b   1.000
_cell.length_c   1.000
_cell.angle_alpha   90.00
_cell.angle_beta   90.00
_cell.angle_gamma   90.00
#
_symmetry.space_group_name_H-M   'P 1'
#
loop_
_entity.id
_entity.type
_entity.pdbx_description
1 polymer ?
#
loop_
_entity_poly.entity_id
_entity_poly.type
_entity_poly.pdbx_seq_one_letter_code
_entity_poly.pdbx_strand_id
1 'polypeptide(L)'
;MLWKLFSSKYGADATSKLRDYALTMLNNVQIMYHQPSAIPQLSFHVVRFEVLTIQPSAMADHLHNSGHAQKYLDRFCKYQRSLSTRDWDHALLLTGYDIHRGTGSRSISGIARLDGMCDPWNSCTLAEGLDFTSAFIGTHELGHSVGMRHDEPYCPAKHIMSSSLGPGKVTWSICSLRDYHIFLQRLDSRDKNCLRVSNLPQKLTMRTDLKPGQVYNADMQCYIMHGQGYRQISPRQDHYDGICYMMWCGQSSFGRIITSHPALEGTFCGSSKWCELGRCVPWPGVGPTAIPKRIDGQWSEWSAVSCMSCICADIAGSIGIATSTRSCSNPSPANGGAECVGATLRAIICNRLCTSSSKSVDKHIKEHCTQQKRLKSDSDLTGSGTQLIRYPQRACKVFCDVISRYGSQRNYRFFGDILPNGAPCGTNKYCLDGECLPLSCDNNALITRDLSCPISSERCPQGNEITNAVSTSAGARWSSWSKWSSCSHTCGIGYRQRTRSCSNVKNQCSGVSSEKSQCNLSACGTNTVSDQKGSWSEWTSWNQCSVSCDIGSQARYRRCFSSHNSLSFSCPGAKLSRDYDTIEIS
;
A
#
# COMPACT_ATOMS: atom_id res chain seq x y z
N MET A 1 -7.79 -3.16 -15.91
CA MET A 1 -6.35 -3.04 -15.57
C MET A 1 -6.07 -3.22 -14.08
N LEU A 2 -6.81 -2.58 -13.17
CA LEU A 2 -6.59 -2.67 -11.72
C LEU A 2 -6.56 -4.12 -11.18
N TRP A 3 -7.53 -4.95 -11.57
CA TRP A 3 -7.52 -6.36 -11.15
C TRP A 3 -6.27 -7.12 -11.62
N LYS A 4 -5.75 -6.84 -12.84
CA LYS A 4 -4.52 -7.47 -13.33
C LYS A 4 -3.31 -7.10 -12.47
N LEU A 5 -3.24 -5.85 -12.00
CA LEU A 5 -2.20 -5.40 -11.08
C LEU A 5 -2.24 -6.19 -9.77
N PHE A 6 -3.43 -6.30 -9.16
CA PHE A 6 -3.61 -7.07 -7.92
C PHE A 6 -3.39 -8.57 -8.14
N SER A 7 -3.82 -9.12 -9.28
CA SER A 7 -3.60 -10.51 -9.68
C SER A 7 -2.11 -10.82 -9.81
N SER A 8 -1.36 -9.94 -10.45
CA SER A 8 0.11 -10.07 -10.55
C SER A 8 0.83 -9.93 -9.22
N LYS A 9 0.24 -9.27 -8.22
CA LYS A 9 0.91 -8.99 -6.92
C LYS A 9 0.54 -9.97 -5.82
N TYR A 10 -0.70 -10.46 -5.85
CA TYR A 10 -1.28 -11.27 -4.76
C TYR A 10 -1.78 -12.63 -5.23
N GLY A 11 -1.67 -12.95 -6.53
CA GLY A 11 -2.05 -14.25 -7.09
C GLY A 11 -3.49 -14.62 -6.74
N ALA A 12 -3.67 -15.76 -6.08
CA ALA A 12 -4.98 -16.26 -5.67
C ALA A 12 -5.74 -15.32 -4.70
N ASP A 13 -5.02 -14.52 -3.91
CA ASP A 13 -5.61 -13.62 -2.92
C ASP A 13 -6.02 -12.26 -3.50
N ALA A 14 -5.79 -12.04 -4.80
CA ALA A 14 -5.98 -10.74 -5.45
C ALA A 14 -7.38 -10.14 -5.29
N THR A 15 -8.43 -10.95 -5.42
CA THR A 15 -9.82 -10.49 -5.26
C THR A 15 -10.08 -10.05 -3.82
N SER A 16 -9.59 -10.81 -2.82
CA SER A 16 -9.75 -10.42 -1.42
C SER A 16 -8.96 -9.16 -1.11
N LYS A 17 -7.70 -9.07 -1.55
CA LYS A 17 -6.86 -7.90 -1.32
C LYS A 17 -7.38 -6.65 -2.00
N LEU A 18 -7.95 -6.77 -3.21
CA LEU A 18 -8.60 -5.66 -3.89
C LEU A 18 -9.85 -5.20 -3.16
N ARG A 19 -10.63 -6.14 -2.61
CA ARG A 19 -11.79 -5.83 -1.77
C ARG A 19 -11.38 -5.09 -0.48
N ASP A 20 -10.39 -5.61 0.24
CA ASP A 20 -9.91 -4.99 1.48
C ASP A 20 -9.38 -3.56 1.24
N TYR A 21 -8.64 -3.39 0.15
CA TYR A 21 -8.16 -2.09 -0.31
C TYR A 21 -9.30 -1.12 -0.63
N ALA A 22 -10.29 -1.54 -1.44
CA ALA A 22 -11.40 -0.70 -1.84
C ALA A 22 -12.30 -0.31 -0.64
N LEU A 23 -12.58 -1.25 0.27
CA LEU A 23 -13.36 -0.96 1.48
C LEU A 23 -12.62 -0.04 2.45
N THR A 24 -11.29 -0.16 2.54
CA THR A 24 -10.46 0.75 3.34
C THR A 24 -10.46 2.17 2.76
N MET A 25 -10.33 2.28 1.43
CA MET A 25 -10.45 3.55 0.72
C MET A 25 -11.82 4.19 0.98
N LEU A 26 -12.92 3.43 0.85
CA LEU A 26 -14.27 3.92 1.12
C LEU A 26 -14.49 4.31 2.58
N ASN A 27 -13.90 3.59 3.54
CA ASN A 27 -13.95 4.00 4.95
C ASN A 27 -13.26 5.36 5.16
N ASN A 28 -12.14 5.62 4.48
CA ASN A 28 -11.48 6.92 4.53
C ASN A 28 -12.33 8.04 3.91
N VAL A 29 -13.03 7.75 2.79
CA VAL A 29 -14.02 8.66 2.18
C VAL A 29 -15.13 8.97 3.20
N GLN A 30 -15.71 7.94 3.83
CA GLN A 30 -16.76 8.12 4.83
C GLN A 30 -16.32 9.01 5.98
N ILE A 31 -15.12 8.82 6.53
CA ILE A 31 -14.61 9.67 7.62
C ILE A 31 -14.53 11.15 7.18
N MET A 32 -14.11 11.43 5.95
CA MET A 32 -14.08 12.81 5.44
C MET A 32 -15.48 13.40 5.26
N TYR A 33 -16.47 12.62 4.86
CA TYR A 33 -17.87 13.06 4.76
C TYR A 33 -18.60 13.13 6.11
N HIS A 34 -18.09 12.47 7.15
CA HIS A 34 -18.63 12.51 8.51
C HIS A 34 -18.04 13.64 9.36
N GLN A 35 -17.24 14.52 8.77
CA GLN A 35 -16.73 15.72 9.46
C GLN A 35 -17.86 16.51 10.11
N PRO A 36 -17.66 17.08 11.32
CA PRO A 36 -18.70 17.85 12.01
C PRO A 36 -19.26 19.03 11.22
N SER A 37 -18.49 19.56 10.27
CA SER A 37 -18.91 20.66 9.39
C SER A 37 -19.81 20.21 8.22
N ALA A 38 -19.79 18.93 7.85
CA ALA A 38 -20.58 18.36 6.76
C ALA A 38 -21.93 17.87 7.27
N ILE A 39 -22.86 18.82 7.45
CA ILE A 39 -24.22 18.57 7.92
C ILE A 39 -25.19 18.74 6.73
N PRO A 40 -26.24 17.91 6.59
CA PRO A 40 -26.40 16.61 7.25
C PRO A 40 -25.31 15.62 6.85
N GLN A 41 -25.04 14.62 7.70
CA GLN A 41 -24.00 13.63 7.43
C GLN A 41 -24.41 12.69 6.29
N LEU A 42 -23.55 12.56 5.28
CA LEU A 42 -23.69 11.57 4.21
C LEU A 42 -22.99 10.27 4.61
N SER A 43 -23.73 9.17 4.69
CA SER A 43 -23.19 7.85 5.03
C SER A 43 -23.13 6.96 3.79
N PHE A 44 -22.03 6.23 3.63
CA PHE A 44 -21.80 5.38 2.46
C PHE A 44 -22.05 3.91 2.84
N HIS A 45 -22.93 3.24 2.11
CA HIS A 45 -23.22 1.83 2.31
C HIS A 45 -22.96 1.04 1.04
N VAL A 46 -22.19 -0.04 1.15
CA VAL A 46 -21.88 -0.89 0.00
C VAL A 46 -22.99 -1.92 -0.19
N VAL A 47 -23.87 -1.63 -1.14
CA VAL A 47 -25.01 -2.49 -1.51
C VAL A 47 -24.64 -3.52 -2.60
N ARG A 48 -23.59 -3.23 -3.38
CA ARG A 48 -23.06 -4.09 -4.44
C ARG A 48 -21.56 -3.84 -4.59
N PHE A 49 -20.77 -4.91 -4.68
CA PHE A 49 -19.34 -4.85 -4.92
C PHE A 49 -18.96 -5.84 -6.02
N GLU A 50 -18.34 -5.34 -7.09
CA GLU A 50 -17.98 -6.16 -8.25
C GLU A 50 -16.52 -5.98 -8.62
N VAL A 51 -15.85 -7.11 -8.89
CA VAL A 51 -14.48 -7.13 -9.41
C VAL A 51 -14.54 -7.56 -10.87
N LEU A 52 -14.31 -6.61 -11.76
CA LEU A 52 -14.24 -6.85 -13.20
C LEU A 52 -12.89 -7.49 -13.56
N THR A 53 -12.82 -8.82 -13.50
CA THR A 53 -11.63 -9.60 -13.92
C THR A 53 -11.40 -9.52 -15.43
N ILE A 54 -12.49 -9.40 -16.19
CA ILE A 54 -12.52 -9.13 -17.63
C ILE A 54 -13.26 -7.82 -17.86
N GLN A 55 -12.72 -6.97 -18.73
CA GLN A 55 -13.34 -5.67 -19.06
C GLN A 55 -14.59 -5.89 -19.92
N PRO A 56 -15.77 -5.39 -19.50
CA PRO A 56 -17.00 -5.49 -20.28
C PRO A 56 -16.86 -4.85 -21.65
N SER A 57 -17.49 -5.43 -22.68
CA SER A 57 -17.47 -4.92 -24.06
C SER A 57 -17.98 -3.49 -24.17
N ALA A 58 -19.00 -3.13 -23.38
CA ALA A 58 -19.55 -1.78 -23.29
C ALA A 58 -18.55 -0.72 -22.79
N MET A 59 -17.48 -1.16 -22.11
CA MET A 59 -16.40 -0.32 -21.60
C MET A 59 -15.05 -0.68 -22.22
N ALA A 60 -15.01 -1.25 -23.42
CA ALA A 60 -13.75 -1.64 -24.07
C ALA A 60 -12.80 -0.45 -24.30
N ASP A 61 -11.49 -0.71 -24.23
CA ASP A 61 -10.39 0.28 -24.29
C ASP A 61 -10.53 1.34 -25.40
N HIS A 62 -10.81 0.89 -26.62
CA HIS A 62 -10.95 1.72 -27.81
C HIS A 62 -12.16 2.68 -27.73
N LEU A 63 -13.18 2.36 -26.94
CA LEU A 63 -14.39 3.18 -26.81
C LEU A 63 -14.17 4.43 -25.96
N HIS A 64 -13.11 4.43 -25.14
CA HIS A 64 -12.75 5.53 -24.25
C HIS A 64 -11.29 5.97 -24.45
N ASN A 65 -10.70 5.66 -25.62
CA ASN A 65 -9.33 6.03 -25.99
C ASN A 65 -8.31 5.71 -24.88
N SER A 66 -8.37 4.51 -24.32
CA SER A 66 -7.42 4.03 -23.30
C SER A 66 -7.30 4.90 -22.03
N GLY A 67 -8.34 5.67 -21.69
CA GLY A 67 -8.39 6.43 -20.43
C GLY A 67 -8.89 7.88 -20.56
N HIS A 68 -9.38 8.29 -21.73
CA HIS A 68 -9.88 9.65 -21.92
C HIS A 68 -11.07 9.91 -20.99
N ALA A 69 -10.90 10.85 -20.05
CA ALA A 69 -11.78 11.05 -18.90
C ALA A 69 -13.26 11.13 -19.25
N GLN A 70 -13.64 12.07 -20.13
CA GLN A 70 -15.04 12.27 -20.51
C GLN A 70 -15.66 11.03 -21.17
N LYS A 71 -14.96 10.47 -22.18
CA LYS A 71 -15.42 9.26 -22.88
C LYS A 71 -15.54 8.09 -21.92
N TYR A 72 -14.60 7.93 -21.00
CA TYR A 72 -14.60 6.82 -20.06
C TYR A 72 -15.75 6.94 -19.07
N LEU A 73 -15.96 8.15 -18.51
CA LEU A 73 -17.09 8.42 -17.62
C LEU A 73 -18.41 8.10 -18.32
N ASP A 74 -18.58 8.58 -19.56
CA ASP A 74 -19.79 8.31 -20.35
C ASP A 74 -20.02 6.82 -20.60
N ARG A 75 -18.96 6.02 -20.81
CA ARG A 75 -19.06 4.57 -20.95
C ARG A 75 -19.46 3.90 -19.64
N PHE A 76 -18.86 4.31 -18.52
CA PHE A 76 -19.18 3.74 -17.21
C PHE A 76 -20.59 4.10 -16.76
N CYS A 77 -21.01 5.35 -16.91
CA CYS A 77 -22.37 5.81 -16.59
C CYS A 77 -23.45 5.05 -17.36
N LYS A 78 -23.22 4.81 -18.66
CA LYS A 78 -24.11 3.98 -19.50
C LYS A 78 -24.08 2.52 -19.06
N TYR A 79 -22.90 1.97 -18.79
CA TYR A 79 -22.74 0.59 -18.35
C TYR A 79 -23.47 0.32 -17.03
N GLN A 80 -23.21 1.11 -15.97
CA GLN A 80 -23.87 0.92 -14.68
C GLN A 80 -25.38 1.04 -14.78
N ARG A 81 -25.89 1.94 -15.63
CA ARG A 81 -27.33 2.09 -15.87
C ARG A 81 -27.95 0.89 -16.60
N SER A 82 -27.18 0.24 -17.47
CA SER A 82 -27.64 -0.93 -18.22
C SER A 82 -27.63 -2.22 -17.39
N LEU A 83 -27.01 -2.20 -16.21
CA LEU A 83 -27.14 -3.29 -15.24
C LEU A 83 -28.59 -3.32 -14.74
N SER A 84 -29.13 -4.52 -14.56
CA SER A 84 -30.55 -4.84 -14.35
C SER A 84 -31.27 -4.04 -13.24
N THR A 85 -31.67 -4.67 -12.13
CA THR A 85 -32.32 -3.97 -11.02
C THR A 85 -31.32 -3.00 -10.39
N ARG A 86 -31.64 -1.70 -10.42
CA ARG A 86 -30.85 -0.66 -9.76
C ARG A 86 -31.26 -0.54 -8.30
N ASP A 87 -30.48 -1.15 -7.42
CA ASP A 87 -30.62 -1.08 -5.97
C ASP A 87 -29.55 -0.17 -5.32
N TRP A 88 -28.95 0.74 -6.09
CA TRP A 88 -27.96 1.72 -5.61
C TRP A 88 -28.23 3.16 -6.09
N ASP A 89 -27.82 4.11 -5.26
CA ASP A 89 -27.94 5.54 -5.54
C ASP A 89 -26.83 6.02 -6.50
N HIS A 90 -25.59 5.59 -6.25
CA HIS A 90 -24.38 6.01 -6.95
C HIS A 90 -23.42 4.85 -7.21
N ALA A 91 -22.71 4.90 -8.34
CA ALA A 91 -21.70 3.91 -8.71
C ALA A 91 -20.31 4.55 -8.76
N LEU A 92 -19.33 3.97 -8.05
CA LEU A 92 -17.92 4.38 -8.10
C LEU A 92 -17.09 3.29 -8.81
N LEU A 93 -16.36 3.65 -9.86
CA LEU A 93 -15.39 2.76 -10.51
C LEU A 93 -13.98 3.15 -10.11
N LEU A 94 -13.27 2.20 -9.48
CA LEU A 94 -11.83 2.25 -9.32
C LEU A 94 -11.16 1.62 -10.54
N THR A 95 -10.37 2.41 -11.27
CA THR A 95 -9.72 1.97 -12.51
C THR A 95 -8.20 1.92 -12.40
N GLY A 96 -7.57 1.09 -13.24
CA GLY A 96 -6.11 1.02 -13.37
C GLY A 96 -5.61 1.69 -14.65
N TYR A 97 -6.48 2.42 -15.34
CA TYR A 97 -6.10 3.28 -16.46
C TYR A 97 -5.57 4.60 -15.94
N ASP A 98 -4.58 5.17 -16.62
CA ASP A 98 -4.19 6.57 -16.47
C ASP A 98 -5.27 7.44 -17.12
N ILE A 99 -6.00 8.21 -16.33
CA ILE A 99 -7.11 9.02 -16.79
C ILE A 99 -6.53 10.34 -17.36
N HIS A 100 -6.94 10.70 -18.57
CA HIS A 100 -6.32 11.85 -19.26
C HIS A 100 -7.33 12.68 -20.06
N ARG A 101 -6.97 13.93 -20.37
CA ARG A 101 -7.78 14.88 -21.17
C ARG A 101 -7.42 14.90 -22.66
N GLY A 102 -6.76 13.85 -23.17
CA GLY A 102 -6.26 13.78 -24.56
C GLY A 102 -4.74 13.61 -24.65
N THR A 103 -4.20 13.59 -25.88
CA THR A 103 -2.77 13.40 -26.15
C THR A 103 -1.96 14.63 -25.73
N GLY A 104 -0.98 14.46 -24.85
CA GLY A 104 -0.08 15.54 -24.41
C GLY A 104 -0.63 16.46 -23.30
N SER A 105 -1.79 16.14 -22.72
CA SER A 105 -2.35 16.90 -21.60
C SER A 105 -1.86 16.38 -20.25
N ARG A 106 -1.98 17.20 -19.18
CA ARG A 106 -1.75 16.75 -17.80
C ARG A 106 -2.77 15.64 -17.47
N SER A 107 -2.29 14.52 -16.94
CA SER A 107 -3.14 13.46 -16.40
C SER A 107 -4.07 14.05 -15.31
N ILE A 108 -5.31 13.58 -15.26
CA ILE A 108 -6.26 13.89 -14.18
C ILE A 108 -6.56 12.57 -13.48
N SER A 109 -6.69 12.55 -12.16
CA SER A 109 -6.80 11.27 -11.46
C SER A 109 -8.23 10.80 -11.18
N GLY A 110 -9.24 11.62 -11.51
CA GLY A 110 -10.66 11.31 -11.33
C GLY A 110 -11.56 12.19 -12.19
N ILE A 111 -12.83 11.78 -12.30
CA ILE A 111 -13.88 12.59 -12.92
C ILE A 111 -15.28 12.14 -12.46
N ALA A 112 -16.15 13.11 -12.18
CA ALA A 112 -17.58 12.92 -11.97
C ALA A 112 -18.41 14.01 -12.67
N ARG A 113 -19.73 13.78 -12.76
CA ARG A 113 -20.70 14.80 -13.20
C ARG A 113 -21.08 15.69 -12.02
N LEU A 114 -21.04 17.01 -12.21
CA LEU A 114 -21.61 17.95 -11.24
C LEU A 114 -23.11 17.70 -11.08
N ASP A 115 -23.61 17.70 -9.85
CA ASP A 115 -25.02 17.43 -9.50
C ASP A 115 -25.51 16.02 -9.95
N GLY A 116 -24.61 15.06 -10.19
CA GLY A 116 -24.95 13.74 -10.73
C GLY A 116 -25.66 12.79 -9.76
N MET A 117 -25.57 13.03 -8.45
CA MET A 117 -26.16 12.16 -7.42
C MET A 117 -27.69 12.11 -7.57
N CYS A 118 -28.28 10.93 -7.39
CA CYS A 118 -29.70 10.63 -7.64
C CYS A 118 -30.19 10.81 -9.09
N ASP A 119 -29.33 11.15 -10.05
CA ASP A 119 -29.68 11.10 -11.47
C ASP A 119 -29.32 9.72 -12.05
N PRO A 120 -30.28 8.97 -12.62
CA PRO A 120 -30.00 7.66 -13.16
C PRO A 120 -28.91 7.62 -14.23
N TRP A 121 -28.71 8.71 -14.97
CA TRP A 121 -27.74 8.80 -16.06
C TRP A 121 -26.37 9.31 -15.63
N ASN A 122 -26.32 10.05 -14.52
CA ASN A 122 -25.13 10.81 -14.12
C ASN A 122 -24.60 10.43 -12.73
N SER A 123 -25.25 9.51 -12.00
CA SER A 123 -24.82 9.04 -10.68
C SER A 123 -23.71 7.99 -10.78
N CYS A 124 -22.56 8.43 -11.27
CA CYS A 124 -21.38 7.64 -11.60
C CYS A 124 -20.11 8.48 -11.39
N THR A 125 -19.10 7.88 -10.77
CA THR A 125 -17.79 8.49 -10.53
C THR A 125 -16.68 7.57 -11.00
N LEU A 126 -15.65 8.15 -11.63
CA LEU A 126 -14.39 7.46 -11.93
C LEU A 126 -13.28 7.98 -11.03
N ALA A 127 -12.50 7.07 -10.45
CA ALA A 127 -11.26 7.39 -9.78
C ALA A 127 -10.16 6.38 -10.15
N GLU A 128 -8.94 6.87 -10.33
CA GLU A 128 -7.76 6.00 -10.39
C GLU A 128 -7.62 5.25 -9.07
N GLY A 129 -7.40 3.93 -9.14
CA GLY A 129 -7.39 3.03 -8.00
C GLY A 129 -6.02 2.41 -7.71
N LEU A 130 -4.94 2.98 -8.24
CA LEU A 130 -3.59 2.38 -8.14
C LEU A 130 -2.98 2.50 -6.74
N ASP A 131 -3.37 3.51 -5.96
CA ASP A 131 -2.91 3.75 -4.59
C ASP A 131 -3.95 4.54 -3.76
N PHE A 132 -3.66 4.77 -2.47
CA PHE A 132 -4.58 5.42 -1.55
C PHE A 132 -4.81 6.92 -1.81
N THR A 133 -4.13 7.54 -2.77
CA THR A 133 -4.55 8.84 -3.34
C THR A 133 -5.99 8.75 -3.86
N SER A 134 -6.42 7.56 -4.31
CA SER A 134 -7.79 7.24 -4.69
C SER A 134 -8.83 7.63 -3.64
N ALA A 135 -8.51 7.57 -2.34
CA ALA A 135 -9.40 7.99 -1.26
C ALA A 135 -9.75 9.49 -1.37
N PHE A 136 -8.74 10.33 -1.59
CA PHE A 136 -8.91 11.77 -1.69
C PHE A 136 -9.55 12.17 -3.03
N ILE A 137 -9.15 11.51 -4.12
CA ILE A 137 -9.78 11.68 -5.43
C ILE A 137 -11.26 11.30 -5.37
N GLY A 138 -11.57 10.10 -4.89
CA GLY A 138 -12.95 9.63 -4.79
C GLY A 138 -13.82 10.55 -3.95
N THR A 139 -13.27 11.11 -2.87
CA THR A 139 -13.97 12.11 -2.03
C THR A 139 -14.23 13.40 -2.80
N HIS A 140 -13.24 13.91 -3.55
CA HIS A 140 -13.40 15.08 -4.40
C HIS A 140 -14.46 14.88 -5.50
N GLU A 141 -14.41 13.75 -6.21
CA GLU A 141 -15.33 13.47 -7.32
C GLU A 141 -16.76 13.18 -6.84
N LEU A 142 -16.90 12.50 -5.70
CA LEU A 142 -18.20 12.40 -5.03
C LEU A 142 -18.71 13.78 -4.60
N GLY A 143 -17.82 14.73 -4.28
CA GLY A 143 -18.15 16.13 -3.99
C GLY A 143 -18.87 16.79 -5.17
N HIS A 144 -18.33 16.65 -6.38
CA HIS A 144 -19.02 17.09 -7.61
C HIS A 144 -20.38 16.41 -7.77
N SER A 145 -20.45 15.11 -7.50
CA SER A 145 -21.72 14.36 -7.60
C SER A 145 -22.81 14.93 -6.67
N VAL A 146 -22.43 15.42 -5.48
CA VAL A 146 -23.35 16.10 -4.54
C VAL A 146 -23.35 17.63 -4.69
N GLY A 147 -22.94 18.11 -5.87
CA GLY A 147 -23.10 19.49 -6.31
C GLY A 147 -22.04 20.49 -5.86
N MET A 148 -20.99 20.04 -5.16
CA MET A 148 -19.89 20.90 -4.76
C MET A 148 -19.02 21.28 -5.96
N ARG A 149 -18.78 22.58 -6.16
CA ARG A 149 -17.85 23.06 -7.19
C ARG A 149 -16.43 23.14 -6.65
N HIS A 150 -15.48 23.41 -7.54
CA HIS A 150 -14.12 23.74 -7.11
C HIS A 150 -14.12 24.99 -6.23
N ASP A 151 -13.27 24.98 -5.21
CA ASP A 151 -13.16 26.09 -4.25
C ASP A 151 -12.70 27.38 -4.95
N GLU A 152 -11.74 27.28 -5.86
CA GLU A 152 -11.20 28.45 -6.54
C GLU A 152 -12.18 29.03 -7.58
N PRO A 153 -12.20 30.36 -7.78
CA PRO A 153 -11.37 31.38 -7.14
C PRO A 153 -11.93 31.92 -5.81
N TYR A 154 -13.11 31.48 -5.39
CA TYR A 154 -13.88 32.13 -4.30
C TYR A 154 -13.47 31.67 -2.91
N CYS A 155 -13.01 30.43 -2.77
CA CYS A 155 -12.48 29.84 -1.54
C CYS A 155 -11.00 29.45 -1.72
N PRO A 156 -10.22 29.43 -0.61
CA PRO A 156 -8.81 29.04 -0.67
C PRO A 156 -8.61 27.61 -1.18
N ALA A 157 -7.55 27.42 -1.97
CA ALA A 157 -7.08 26.14 -2.54
C ALA A 157 -6.52 25.13 -1.51
N LYS A 158 -7.12 25.04 -0.32
CA LYS A 158 -6.61 24.31 0.86
C LYS A 158 -7.49 23.14 1.29
N HIS A 159 -8.63 22.94 0.62
CA HIS A 159 -9.66 21.99 1.02
C HIS A 159 -9.85 20.90 -0.04
N ILE A 160 -10.69 19.91 0.27
CA ILE A 160 -10.95 18.73 -0.58
C ILE A 160 -11.35 19.14 -2.00
N MET A 161 -12.16 20.19 -2.15
CA MET A 161 -12.66 20.64 -3.46
C MET A 161 -11.71 21.59 -4.21
N SER A 162 -10.46 21.73 -3.79
CA SER A 162 -9.45 22.43 -4.61
C SER A 162 -9.28 21.72 -5.95
N SER A 163 -9.10 22.50 -7.02
CA SER A 163 -8.86 22.03 -8.39
C SER A 163 -7.58 21.18 -8.57
N SER A 164 -6.76 21.04 -7.53
CA SER A 164 -5.57 20.21 -7.50
C SER A 164 -5.50 19.40 -6.22
N LEU A 165 -4.92 18.19 -6.29
CA LEU A 165 -4.52 17.45 -5.10
C LEU A 165 -3.33 18.15 -4.43
N GLY A 166 -3.13 17.89 -3.15
CA GLY A 166 -2.00 18.48 -2.44
C GLY A 166 -2.07 18.32 -0.93
N PRO A 167 -1.12 18.94 -0.24
CA PRO A 167 -0.93 18.73 1.18
C PRO A 167 -2.06 19.36 2.01
N GLY A 168 -2.52 18.63 3.02
CA GLY A 168 -3.55 19.06 3.98
C GLY A 168 -4.97 19.24 3.43
N LYS A 169 -5.23 18.82 2.18
CA LYS A 169 -6.53 18.98 1.51
C LYS A 169 -7.53 17.89 1.92
N VAL A 170 -7.83 17.83 3.20
CA VAL A 170 -8.64 16.77 3.83
C VAL A 170 -9.85 17.31 4.60
N THR A 171 -10.12 18.60 4.52
CA THR A 171 -11.29 19.26 5.13
C THR A 171 -12.14 19.94 4.08
N TRP A 172 -13.44 20.13 4.37
CA TRP A 172 -14.35 20.88 3.50
C TRP A 172 -14.21 22.39 3.68
N SER A 173 -14.34 23.15 2.60
CA SER A 173 -14.43 24.61 2.66
C SER A 173 -15.87 25.05 2.94
N ILE A 174 -16.05 26.30 3.38
CA ILE A 174 -17.38 26.90 3.50
C ILE A 174 -18.11 26.97 2.14
N CYS A 175 -17.38 27.11 1.03
CA CYS A 175 -17.96 27.11 -0.31
C CYS A 175 -18.51 25.73 -0.68
N SER A 176 -17.72 24.67 -0.47
CA SER A 176 -18.15 23.30 -0.75
C SER A 176 -19.39 22.94 0.08
N LEU A 177 -19.38 23.30 1.37
CA LEU A 177 -20.51 23.03 2.26
C LEU A 177 -21.76 23.81 1.85
N ARG A 178 -21.63 25.07 1.42
CA ARG A 178 -22.76 25.84 0.88
C ARG A 178 -23.37 25.16 -0.34
N ASP A 179 -22.55 24.75 -1.30
CA ASP A 179 -23.02 24.08 -2.52
C ASP A 179 -23.72 22.75 -2.21
N TYR A 180 -23.16 21.97 -1.27
CA TYR A 180 -23.75 20.73 -0.79
C TYR A 180 -25.15 20.93 -0.20
N HIS A 181 -25.32 21.93 0.68
CA HIS A 181 -26.64 22.25 1.24
C HIS A 181 -27.64 22.66 0.15
N ILE A 182 -27.22 23.49 -0.80
CA ILE A 182 -28.06 23.91 -1.93
C ILE A 182 -28.46 22.70 -2.79
N PHE A 183 -27.55 21.75 -3.02
CA PHE A 183 -27.84 20.53 -3.75
C PHE A 183 -28.89 19.67 -3.03
N LEU A 184 -28.73 19.41 -1.74
CA LEU A 184 -29.70 18.63 -0.97
C LEU A 184 -31.07 19.28 -0.91
N GLN A 185 -31.14 20.60 -0.69
CA GLN A 185 -32.38 21.37 -0.73
C GLN A 185 -33.08 21.24 -2.09
N ARG A 186 -32.32 21.29 -3.20
CA ARG A 186 -32.86 21.08 -4.54
C ARG A 186 -33.42 19.67 -4.72
N LEU A 187 -32.75 18.63 -4.22
CA LEU A 187 -33.26 17.26 -4.29
C LEU A 187 -34.57 17.10 -3.51
N ASP A 188 -34.63 17.66 -2.30
CA ASP A 188 -35.82 17.62 -1.45
C ASP A 188 -36.99 18.36 -2.09
N SER A 189 -36.76 19.57 -2.61
CA SER A 189 -37.81 20.38 -3.25
C SER A 189 -38.41 19.73 -4.51
N ARG A 190 -37.70 18.78 -5.11
CA ARG A 190 -38.11 18.07 -6.34
C ARG A 190 -38.66 16.68 -6.07
N ASP A 191 -38.72 16.25 -4.80
CA ASP A 191 -39.09 14.89 -4.40
C ASP A 191 -38.26 13.81 -5.14
N LYS A 192 -36.97 14.08 -5.34
CA LYS A 192 -36.01 13.20 -6.03
C LYS A 192 -34.84 12.81 -5.14
N ASN A 193 -34.96 13.01 -3.84
CA ASN A 193 -33.89 12.72 -2.90
C ASN A 193 -33.79 11.22 -2.62
N CYS A 194 -33.01 10.52 -3.44
CA CYS A 194 -32.70 9.09 -3.24
C CYS A 194 -31.88 8.80 -1.97
N LEU A 195 -31.26 9.83 -1.36
CA LEU A 195 -30.41 9.69 -0.18
C LEU A 195 -31.21 9.65 1.13
N ARG A 196 -32.51 9.98 1.09
CA ARG A 196 -33.42 9.87 2.24
C ARG A 196 -34.03 8.47 2.28
N VAL A 197 -33.36 7.55 2.97
CA VAL A 197 -33.83 6.16 3.12
C VAL A 197 -34.06 5.80 4.58
N SER A 198 -35.19 5.14 4.83
CA SER A 198 -35.63 4.68 6.17
C SER A 198 -35.13 3.26 6.51
N ASN A 199 -34.73 2.47 5.51
CA ASN A 199 -34.12 1.16 5.70
C ASN A 199 -33.02 0.95 4.65
N LEU A 200 -31.79 0.68 5.11
CA LEU A 200 -30.59 0.59 4.28
C LEU A 200 -30.19 -0.88 4.10
N PRO A 201 -30.36 -1.47 2.90
CA PRO A 201 -29.87 -2.82 2.64
C PRO A 201 -28.34 -2.82 2.56
N GLN A 202 -27.65 -3.26 3.62
CA GLN A 202 -26.21 -3.46 3.58
C GLN A 202 -25.88 -4.90 3.19
N LYS A 203 -25.20 -5.11 2.06
CA LYS A 203 -24.71 -6.43 1.65
C LYS A 203 -23.24 -6.66 1.99
N LEU A 204 -22.46 -5.57 2.09
CA LEU A 204 -21.04 -5.63 2.48
C LEU A 204 -20.72 -4.55 3.51
N THR A 205 -20.13 -4.97 4.62
CA THR A 205 -19.81 -4.09 5.75
C THR A 205 -18.41 -3.51 5.60
N MET A 206 -18.32 -2.18 5.59
CA MET A 206 -17.04 -1.49 5.78
C MET A 206 -16.63 -1.60 7.24
N ARG A 207 -15.38 -1.93 7.52
CA ARG A 207 -14.86 -1.94 8.89
C ARG A 207 -14.85 -0.53 9.45
N THR A 208 -15.65 -0.29 10.49
CA THR A 208 -15.74 0.99 11.21
C THR A 208 -15.07 0.92 12.58
N ASP A 209 -14.72 -0.28 13.04
CA ASP A 209 -13.99 -0.57 14.29
C ASP A 209 -12.53 -0.12 14.23
N LEU A 210 -11.96 -0.05 13.02
CA LEU A 210 -10.59 0.41 12.77
C LEU A 210 -10.58 1.54 11.74
N LYS A 211 -9.79 2.58 12.03
CA LYS A 211 -9.50 3.63 11.05
C LYS A 211 -8.56 3.10 9.95
N PRO A 212 -8.64 3.60 8.71
CA PRO A 212 -7.85 3.12 7.57
C PRO A 212 -6.34 3.05 7.81
N GLY A 213 -5.75 4.05 8.47
CA GLY A 213 -4.33 4.11 8.81
C GLY A 213 -3.89 3.16 9.93
N GLN A 214 -4.83 2.60 10.69
CA GLN A 214 -4.55 1.50 11.63
C GLN A 214 -4.40 0.17 10.91
N VAL A 215 -5.04 0.03 9.73
CA VAL A 215 -4.96 -1.15 8.86
C VAL A 215 -3.74 -1.05 7.95
N TYR A 216 -3.52 0.13 7.35
CA TYR A 216 -2.39 0.41 6.46
C TYR A 216 -1.53 1.50 7.08
N ASN A 217 -0.45 1.12 7.75
CA ASN A 217 0.50 2.07 8.32
C ASN A 217 1.19 2.91 7.21
N ALA A 218 1.95 3.93 7.61
CA ALA A 218 2.59 4.85 6.66
C ALA A 218 3.56 4.17 5.68
N ASP A 219 4.34 3.19 6.15
CA ASP A 219 5.25 2.41 5.29
C ASP A 219 4.49 1.63 4.22
N MET A 220 3.34 1.04 4.58
CA MET A 220 2.51 0.28 3.65
C MET A 220 1.85 1.18 2.62
N GLN A 221 1.41 2.38 3.01
CA GLN A 221 0.90 3.39 2.08
C GLN A 221 1.99 3.78 1.07
N CYS A 222 3.24 4.01 1.52
CA CYS A 222 4.39 4.25 0.64
C CYS A 222 4.72 3.08 -0.29
N TYR A 223 4.67 1.84 0.23
CA TYR A 223 4.92 0.63 -0.55
C TYR A 223 3.85 0.41 -1.64
N ILE A 224 2.58 0.68 -1.35
CA ILE A 224 1.49 0.55 -2.32
C ILE A 224 1.65 1.58 -3.44
N MET A 225 1.95 2.83 -3.09
CA MET A 225 2.07 3.91 -4.08
C MET A 225 3.33 3.82 -4.95
N HIS A 226 4.48 3.56 -4.34
CA HIS A 226 5.78 3.68 -5.02
C HIS A 226 6.49 2.33 -5.25
N GLY A 227 5.94 1.25 -4.71
CA GLY A 227 6.44 -0.11 -4.91
C GLY A 227 7.47 -0.54 -3.87
N GLN A 228 8.09 -1.70 -4.13
CA GLN A 228 8.99 -2.37 -3.20
C GLN A 228 10.18 -1.50 -2.79
N GLY A 229 10.48 -1.50 -1.49
CA GLY A 229 11.61 -0.78 -0.90
C GLY A 229 11.31 0.67 -0.51
N TYR A 230 10.17 1.24 -0.91
CA TYR A 230 9.73 2.54 -0.40
C TYR A 230 9.13 2.41 1.00
N ARG A 231 9.53 3.30 1.89
CA ARG A 231 9.03 3.43 3.27
C ARG A 231 8.77 4.90 3.58
N GLN A 232 8.01 5.16 4.63
CA GLN A 232 7.83 6.51 5.13
C GLN A 232 9.18 7.04 5.63
N ILE A 233 9.47 8.26 5.25
CA ILE A 233 10.65 8.99 5.69
C ILE A 233 10.26 10.40 6.13
N SER A 234 11.07 10.99 6.98
CA SER A 234 10.90 12.37 7.44
C SER A 234 12.08 13.19 6.93
N PRO A 235 12.02 13.69 5.68
CA PRO A 235 13.16 14.32 5.00
C PRO A 235 13.57 15.67 5.60
N ARG A 236 12.72 16.26 6.44
CA ARG A 236 12.98 17.51 7.13
C ARG A 236 12.36 17.49 8.52
N GLN A 237 12.93 18.27 9.44
CA GLN A 237 12.49 18.38 10.83
C GLN A 237 11.46 19.53 10.92
N ASP A 238 10.30 19.36 10.29
CA ASP A 238 9.45 20.50 9.89
C ASP A 238 8.17 20.71 10.72
N HIS A 239 7.84 22.00 10.83
CA HIS A 239 6.78 22.74 11.52
C HIS A 239 5.31 22.51 11.11
N TYR A 240 4.99 21.58 10.20
CA TYR A 240 3.59 21.25 9.80
C TYR A 240 3.25 19.85 10.33
N ASP A 241 1.98 19.41 10.37
CA ASP A 241 1.51 18.15 11.01
C ASP A 241 2.07 16.81 10.47
N GLY A 242 3.32 16.80 10.00
CA GLY A 242 4.09 15.65 9.57
C GLY A 242 3.40 14.91 8.44
N ILE A 243 3.35 13.58 8.59
CA ILE A 243 2.73 12.68 7.61
C ILE A 243 1.22 12.95 7.42
N CYS A 244 0.54 13.55 8.41
CA CYS A 244 -0.90 13.83 8.34
C CYS A 244 -1.21 14.97 7.39
N TYR A 245 -0.32 15.96 7.31
CA TYR A 245 -0.41 17.03 6.32
C TYR A 245 0.07 16.54 4.95
N MET A 246 1.21 15.85 4.92
CA MET A 246 1.76 15.27 3.69
C MET A 246 2.77 14.16 3.99
N MET A 247 2.55 12.98 3.43
CA MET A 247 3.48 11.87 3.59
C MET A 247 4.61 11.92 2.55
N TRP A 248 5.82 11.58 3.01
CA TRP A 248 7.02 11.48 2.20
C TRP A 248 7.52 10.03 2.20
N CYS A 249 7.88 9.54 1.02
CA CYS A 249 8.32 8.17 0.82
C CYS A 249 9.71 8.16 0.19
N GLY A 250 10.55 7.22 0.62
CA GLY A 250 11.91 7.06 0.11
C GLY A 250 12.44 5.64 0.26
N GLN A 251 13.54 5.35 -0.43
CA GLN A 251 14.25 4.07 -0.37
C GLN A 251 15.56 4.22 0.38
N SER A 252 15.95 3.21 1.16
CA SER A 252 17.20 3.21 1.92
C SER A 252 18.46 3.14 1.04
N SER A 253 18.33 2.57 -0.17
CA SER A 253 19.44 2.24 -1.06
C SER A 253 19.69 3.27 -2.17
N PHE A 254 18.75 4.19 -2.42
CA PHE A 254 18.88 5.29 -3.39
C PHE A 254 18.02 6.47 -2.94
N GLY A 255 18.62 7.65 -2.76
CA GLY A 255 18.04 8.85 -2.13
C GLY A 255 16.94 9.59 -2.91
N ARG A 256 16.03 8.89 -3.59
CA ARG A 256 14.87 9.52 -4.22
C ARG A 256 13.74 9.64 -3.20
N ILE A 257 13.52 10.87 -2.75
CA ILE A 257 12.45 11.27 -1.83
C ILE A 257 11.29 11.79 -2.67
N ILE A 258 10.09 11.26 -2.47
CA ILE A 258 8.90 11.59 -3.26
C ILE A 258 7.76 11.91 -2.31
N THR A 259 6.97 12.92 -2.64
CA THR A 259 5.71 13.21 -1.95
C THR A 259 4.63 12.23 -2.41
N SER A 260 3.83 11.77 -1.45
CA SER A 260 2.72 10.85 -1.66
C SER A 260 1.39 11.61 -1.56
N HIS A 261 0.58 11.32 -0.55
CA HIS A 261 -0.69 11.98 -0.20
C HIS A 261 -0.70 12.30 1.31
N PRO A 262 -1.67 13.05 1.85
CA PRO A 262 -1.91 13.08 3.29
C PRO A 262 -2.09 11.66 3.82
N ALA A 263 -1.49 11.31 4.96
CA ALA A 263 -1.65 9.97 5.51
C ALA A 263 -3.13 9.66 5.80
N LEU A 264 -3.52 8.41 5.58
CA LEU A 264 -4.88 7.94 5.86
C LEU A 264 -5.30 8.22 7.32
N GLU A 265 -6.60 8.41 7.54
CA GLU A 265 -7.16 8.65 8.88
C GLU A 265 -6.80 7.51 9.84
N GLY A 266 -6.32 7.83 11.04
CA GLY A 266 -5.81 6.88 12.03
C GLY A 266 -4.38 6.38 11.81
N THR A 267 -3.62 6.93 10.86
CA THR A 267 -2.19 6.60 10.69
C THR A 267 -1.38 7.14 11.88
N PHE A 268 -0.53 6.33 12.48
CA PHE A 268 0.33 6.75 13.59
C PHE A 268 1.35 7.79 13.13
N CYS A 269 1.29 8.97 13.74
CA CYS A 269 2.13 10.12 13.38
C CYS A 269 3.12 10.51 14.49
N GLY A 270 2.98 9.92 15.67
CA GLY A 270 3.86 10.16 16.81
C GLY A 270 3.52 9.28 18.00
N SER A 271 4.27 9.45 19.10
CA SER A 271 3.99 8.75 20.36
C SER A 271 2.62 9.18 20.88
N SER A 272 1.72 8.23 21.09
CA SER A 272 0.35 8.50 21.55
C SER A 272 -0.49 9.37 20.61
N LYS A 273 -0.15 9.44 19.31
CA LYS A 273 -0.84 10.28 18.32
C LYS A 273 -1.12 9.57 16.99
N TRP A 274 -2.22 9.96 16.36
CA TRP A 274 -2.59 9.52 15.02
C TRP A 274 -3.05 10.69 14.13
N CYS A 275 -3.19 10.43 12.84
CA CYS A 275 -3.73 11.40 11.90
C CYS A 275 -5.25 11.48 12.00
N GLU A 276 -5.77 12.68 12.18
CA GLU A 276 -7.19 12.98 12.16
C GLU A 276 -7.42 14.31 11.46
N LEU A 277 -8.16 14.30 10.36
CA LEU A 277 -8.44 15.49 9.53
C LEU A 277 -7.16 16.27 9.18
N GLY A 278 -6.09 15.53 8.88
CA GLY A 278 -4.80 16.08 8.46
C GLY A 278 -3.93 16.64 9.59
N ARG A 279 -4.35 16.48 10.85
CA ARG A 279 -3.60 16.89 12.04
C ARG A 279 -3.08 15.67 12.80
N CYS A 280 -1.92 15.82 13.46
CA CYS A 280 -1.37 14.78 14.32
C CYS A 280 -1.88 14.96 15.75
N VAL A 281 -3.02 14.33 16.06
CA VAL A 281 -3.75 14.52 17.33
C VAL A 281 -3.55 13.33 18.27
N PRO A 282 -3.66 13.54 19.60
CA PRO A 282 -3.76 12.43 20.53
C PRO A 282 -4.98 11.57 20.19
N TRP A 283 -4.83 10.24 20.15
CA TRP A 283 -5.99 9.38 20.00
C TRP A 283 -6.86 9.43 21.26
N PRO A 284 -8.19 9.24 21.17
CA PRO A 284 -9.07 9.26 22.32
C PRO A 284 -8.73 8.10 23.26
N GLY A 285 -8.26 8.39 24.47
CA GLY A 285 -7.92 7.36 25.45
C GLY A 285 -7.39 7.92 26.76
N VAL A 286 -8.16 7.76 27.84
CA VAL A 286 -7.72 8.09 29.19
C VAL A 286 -7.17 6.81 29.83
N GLY A 287 -5.84 6.69 29.91
CA GLY A 287 -5.15 5.63 30.65
C GLY A 287 -4.33 4.63 29.81
N PRO A 288 -3.48 3.82 30.46
CA PRO A 288 -2.53 2.91 29.80
C PRO A 288 -3.16 1.74 29.04
N THR A 289 -4.45 1.46 29.25
CA THR A 289 -5.24 0.45 28.51
C THR A 289 -5.91 1.00 27.25
N ALA A 290 -5.91 2.32 27.04
CA ALA A 290 -6.51 2.96 25.87
C ALA A 290 -5.52 3.19 24.72
N ILE A 291 -4.26 2.77 24.89
CA ILE A 291 -3.26 2.76 23.81
C ILE A 291 -3.56 1.57 22.90
N PRO A 292 -3.87 1.78 21.61
CA PRO A 292 -4.08 0.68 20.68
C PRO A 292 -2.84 -0.21 20.67
N LYS A 293 -2.99 -1.47 21.12
CA LYS A 293 -1.88 -2.41 21.18
C LYS A 293 -1.36 -2.63 19.75
N ARG A 294 -0.07 -2.33 19.53
CA ARG A 294 0.62 -2.65 18.28
C ARG A 294 0.58 -4.15 18.05
N ILE A 295 0.10 -4.57 16.88
CA ILE A 295 0.02 -5.99 16.49
C ILE A 295 0.86 -6.14 15.23
N ASP A 296 2.04 -6.74 15.37
CA ASP A 296 2.82 -7.16 14.21
C ASP A 296 2.11 -8.27 13.47
N GLY A 297 2.10 -8.16 12.14
CA GLY A 297 1.58 -9.19 11.27
C GLY A 297 2.34 -10.49 11.42
N GLN A 298 1.60 -11.59 11.45
CA GLN A 298 2.17 -12.92 11.35
C GLN A 298 1.51 -13.70 10.22
N TRP A 299 2.32 -14.56 9.61
CA TRP A 299 1.91 -15.38 8.48
C TRP A 299 0.82 -16.37 8.91
N SER A 300 -0.22 -16.51 8.09
CA SER A 300 -1.09 -17.67 8.14
C SER A 300 -0.30 -18.94 7.87
N GLU A 301 -0.89 -20.08 8.21
CA GLU A 301 -0.45 -21.35 7.65
C GLU A 301 -0.48 -21.29 6.12
N TRP A 302 0.41 -22.07 5.52
CA TRP A 302 0.42 -22.24 4.07
C TRP A 302 -0.83 -22.97 3.62
N SER A 303 -1.40 -22.55 2.49
CA SER A 303 -2.54 -23.21 1.87
C SER A 303 -2.17 -24.66 1.54
N ALA A 304 -3.12 -25.57 1.77
CA ALA A 304 -2.97 -26.96 1.38
C ALA A 304 -2.63 -27.08 -0.11
N VAL A 305 -1.71 -27.98 -0.44
CA VAL A 305 -1.22 -28.14 -1.80
C VAL A 305 -1.71 -29.46 -2.35
N SER A 306 -2.33 -29.41 -3.52
CA SER A 306 -2.72 -30.61 -4.25
C SER A 306 -1.81 -30.82 -5.45
N CYS A 307 -1.18 -31.99 -5.53
CA CYS A 307 -0.39 -32.38 -6.70
C CYS A 307 -1.25 -32.57 -7.95
N MET A 308 -2.57 -32.72 -7.80
CA MET A 308 -3.51 -32.74 -8.91
C MET A 308 -3.73 -31.36 -9.53
N SER A 309 -3.50 -30.27 -8.77
CA SER A 309 -3.53 -28.89 -9.29
C SER A 309 -2.21 -28.49 -9.97
N CYS A 310 -1.54 -29.44 -10.62
CA CYS A 310 -0.27 -29.20 -11.28
C CYS A 310 -0.45 -28.27 -12.49
N ILE A 311 0.23 -27.13 -12.47
CA ILE A 311 0.19 -26.14 -13.55
C ILE A 311 1.44 -26.28 -14.40
N CYS A 312 1.25 -26.53 -15.70
CA CYS A 312 2.30 -26.53 -16.69
C CYS A 312 2.16 -25.30 -17.60
N ALA A 313 3.21 -24.49 -17.69
CA ALA A 313 3.25 -23.40 -18.67
C ALA A 313 3.42 -23.96 -20.10
N ASP A 314 2.73 -23.36 -21.08
CA ASP A 314 2.91 -23.66 -22.50
C ASP A 314 4.18 -22.98 -23.06
N ILE A 315 5.32 -23.31 -22.45
CA ILE A 315 6.65 -22.86 -22.85
C ILE A 315 7.61 -24.04 -22.75
N ALA A 316 8.35 -24.32 -23.83
CA ALA A 316 9.33 -25.39 -23.89
C ALA A 316 10.37 -25.26 -22.75
N GLY A 317 10.63 -26.37 -22.06
CA GLY A 317 11.51 -26.41 -20.90
C GLY A 317 10.86 -25.98 -19.59
N SER A 318 9.53 -25.79 -19.55
CA SER A 318 8.81 -25.50 -18.31
C SER A 318 8.71 -26.72 -17.39
N ILE A 319 8.68 -26.44 -16.10
CA ILE A 319 8.34 -27.41 -15.05
C ILE A 319 6.89 -27.24 -14.62
N GLY A 320 6.29 -28.34 -14.16
CA GLY A 320 4.98 -28.32 -13.56
C GLY A 320 5.07 -27.97 -12.08
N ILE A 321 4.27 -27.00 -11.66
CA ILE A 321 4.24 -26.54 -10.27
C ILE A 321 2.83 -26.58 -9.66
N ALA A 322 2.76 -26.93 -8.39
CA ALA A 322 1.60 -26.72 -7.54
C ALA A 322 1.95 -25.58 -6.58
N THR A 323 1.10 -24.55 -6.51
CA THR A 323 1.37 -23.36 -5.71
C THR A 323 0.75 -23.48 -4.33
N SER A 324 1.41 -22.87 -3.35
CA SER A 324 0.94 -22.72 -1.98
C SER A 324 1.05 -21.25 -1.61
N THR A 325 -0.02 -20.68 -1.09
CA THR A 325 -0.08 -19.27 -0.69
C THR A 325 -0.24 -19.14 0.81
N ARG A 326 0.16 -18.00 1.35
CA ARG A 326 -0.15 -17.58 2.72
C ARG A 326 -0.38 -16.09 2.75
N SER A 327 -1.12 -15.64 3.75
CA SER A 327 -1.43 -14.23 3.93
C SER A 327 -0.95 -13.74 5.29
N CYS A 328 -0.63 -12.45 5.40
CA CYS A 328 -0.28 -11.85 6.69
C CYS A 328 -1.56 -11.60 7.50
N SER A 329 -2.07 -12.64 8.13
CA SER A 329 -3.41 -12.65 8.72
C SER A 329 -3.54 -13.33 10.08
N ASN A 330 -2.46 -13.90 10.64
CA ASN A 330 -2.56 -14.68 11.88
C ASN A 330 -1.59 -14.21 12.99
N PRO A 331 -1.69 -12.98 13.52
CA PRO A 331 -2.72 -11.97 13.22
C PRO A 331 -2.35 -11.03 12.07
N SER A 332 -3.33 -10.30 11.52
CA SER A 332 -3.05 -9.19 10.61
C SER A 332 -2.36 -8.03 11.32
N PRO A 333 -1.47 -7.27 10.64
CA PRO A 333 -0.91 -6.06 11.20
C PRO A 333 -2.00 -5.08 11.60
N ALA A 334 -1.86 -4.49 12.79
CA ALA A 334 -2.73 -3.43 13.25
C ALA A 334 -1.95 -2.44 14.13
N ASN A 335 -2.46 -1.22 14.22
CA ASN A 335 -1.96 -0.20 15.14
C ASN A 335 -0.46 0.12 14.95
N GLY A 336 -0.03 0.31 13.69
CA GLY A 336 1.38 0.54 13.38
C GLY A 336 2.27 -0.71 13.47
N GLY A 337 1.65 -1.90 13.53
CA GLY A 337 2.34 -3.17 13.36
C GLY A 337 3.04 -3.29 12.01
N ALA A 338 4.13 -4.04 11.98
CA ALA A 338 4.86 -4.35 10.75
C ALA A 338 4.11 -5.39 9.93
N GLU A 339 4.15 -5.24 8.61
CA GLU A 339 3.77 -6.29 7.68
C GLU A 339 4.72 -7.49 7.78
N CYS A 340 4.22 -8.66 7.39
CA CYS A 340 5.00 -9.86 7.39
C CYS A 340 6.15 -9.76 6.38
N VAL A 341 7.36 -10.13 6.78
CA VAL A 341 8.52 -10.19 5.89
C VAL A 341 8.65 -11.60 5.31
N GLY A 342 8.91 -11.66 4.00
CA GLY A 342 9.14 -12.89 3.25
C GLY A 342 8.11 -13.12 2.15
N ALA A 343 8.19 -14.26 1.47
CA ALA A 343 7.31 -14.55 0.34
C ALA A 343 5.89 -14.98 0.78
N THR A 344 4.88 -14.51 0.02
CA THR A 344 3.45 -14.88 0.11
C THR A 344 3.13 -16.14 -0.71
N LEU A 345 4.02 -16.52 -1.63
CA LEU A 345 3.86 -17.62 -2.57
C LEU A 345 5.08 -18.52 -2.52
N ARG A 346 4.84 -19.84 -2.54
CA ARG A 346 5.86 -20.86 -2.83
C ARG A 346 5.30 -21.85 -3.84
N ALA A 347 6.19 -22.55 -4.55
CA ALA A 347 5.81 -23.59 -5.49
C ALA A 347 6.47 -24.92 -5.15
N ILE A 348 5.67 -25.98 -5.17
CA ILE A 348 6.11 -27.38 -5.11
C ILE A 348 6.13 -27.93 -6.52
N ILE A 349 7.15 -28.70 -6.83
CA ILE A 349 7.34 -29.28 -8.15
C ILE A 349 6.51 -30.56 -8.21
N CYS A 350 5.53 -30.55 -9.11
CA CYS A 350 4.67 -31.70 -9.39
C CYS A 350 5.07 -32.42 -10.68
N ASN A 351 5.75 -31.73 -11.60
CA ASN A 351 6.29 -32.34 -12.81
C ASN A 351 7.63 -31.70 -13.19
N ARG A 352 8.64 -32.51 -13.55
CA ARG A 352 9.98 -32.04 -13.94
C ARG A 352 10.08 -31.64 -15.41
N LEU A 353 9.18 -32.09 -16.26
CA LEU A 353 9.10 -31.66 -17.66
C LEU A 353 7.65 -31.61 -18.11
N CYS A 354 7.19 -30.43 -18.50
CA CYS A 354 5.93 -30.28 -19.21
C CYS A 354 6.15 -30.68 -20.68
N THR A 355 5.60 -31.82 -21.09
CA THR A 355 5.75 -32.39 -22.44
C THR A 355 4.81 -31.79 -23.48
N SER A 356 3.86 -30.96 -23.06
CA SER A 356 2.79 -30.41 -23.91
C SER A 356 3.17 -29.15 -24.69
N SER A 357 4.38 -28.61 -24.50
CA SER A 357 4.71 -27.24 -24.92
C SER A 357 5.72 -27.18 -26.07
N SER A 358 5.32 -26.56 -27.19
CA SER A 358 6.14 -26.38 -28.40
C SER A 358 6.71 -24.96 -28.58
N LYS A 359 6.29 -23.99 -27.75
CA LYS A 359 6.68 -22.58 -27.88
C LYS A 359 7.94 -22.25 -27.08
N SER A 360 8.93 -21.58 -27.68
CA SER A 360 10.09 -21.07 -26.94
C SER A 360 9.73 -19.82 -26.11
N VAL A 361 10.55 -19.50 -25.10
CA VAL A 361 10.42 -18.26 -24.31
C VAL A 361 10.43 -17.03 -25.22
N ASP A 362 11.35 -16.97 -26.18
CA ASP A 362 11.44 -15.85 -27.13
C ASP A 362 10.17 -15.71 -27.99
N LYS A 363 9.59 -16.85 -28.40
CA LYS A 363 8.34 -16.85 -29.15
C LYS A 363 7.19 -16.31 -28.30
N HIS A 364 7.08 -16.74 -27.04
CA HIS A 364 6.08 -16.23 -26.10
C HIS A 364 6.22 -14.71 -25.91
N ILE A 365 7.44 -14.22 -25.68
CA ILE A 365 7.73 -12.78 -25.54
C ILE A 365 7.38 -12.01 -26.81
N LYS A 366 7.73 -12.54 -27.99
CA LYS A 366 7.41 -11.91 -29.27
C LYS A 366 5.91 -11.83 -29.52
N GLU A 367 5.17 -12.91 -29.27
CA GLU A 367 3.71 -12.94 -29.38
C GLU A 367 3.09 -11.87 -28.47
N HIS A 368 3.55 -11.80 -27.22
CA HIS A 368 3.11 -10.80 -26.26
C HIS A 368 3.41 -9.36 -26.71
N CYS A 369 4.65 -9.07 -27.12
CA CYS A 369 5.04 -7.72 -27.56
C CYS A 369 4.36 -7.29 -28.87
N THR A 370 4.12 -8.24 -29.78
CA THR A 370 3.31 -8.00 -30.98
C THR A 370 1.87 -7.67 -30.61
N GLN A 371 1.31 -8.37 -29.62
CA GLN A 371 -0.02 -8.08 -29.09
C GLN A 371 -0.07 -6.70 -28.44
N GLN A 372 0.89 -6.34 -27.58
CA GLN A 372 0.96 -5.01 -26.95
C GLN A 372 1.06 -3.89 -27.99
N LYS A 373 1.89 -4.07 -29.03
CA LYS A 373 2.00 -3.12 -30.15
C LYS A 373 0.64 -2.88 -30.83
N ARG A 374 -0.13 -3.95 -31.09
CA ARG A 374 -1.48 -3.85 -31.67
C ARG A 374 -2.48 -3.21 -30.72
N LEU A 375 -2.48 -3.63 -29.46
CA LEU A 375 -3.43 -3.13 -28.45
C LEU A 375 -3.22 -1.65 -28.13
N LYS A 376 -1.97 -1.19 -28.08
CA LYS A 376 -1.61 0.18 -27.73
C LYS A 376 -1.51 1.12 -28.94
N SER A 377 -1.55 0.58 -30.16
CA SER A 377 -1.28 1.34 -31.39
C SER A 377 0.04 2.15 -31.30
N ASP A 378 1.03 1.57 -30.64
CA ASP A 378 2.30 2.21 -30.27
C ASP A 378 3.31 2.02 -31.40
N SER A 379 3.57 3.08 -32.16
CA SER A 379 4.45 3.05 -33.33
C SER A 379 5.93 2.86 -32.97
N ASP A 380 6.31 3.15 -31.73
CA ASP A 380 7.68 2.98 -31.26
C ASP A 380 8.01 1.53 -30.90
N LEU A 381 7.02 0.68 -30.61
CA LEU A 381 7.26 -0.74 -30.34
C LEU A 381 7.63 -1.47 -31.62
N THR A 382 8.64 -2.34 -31.55
CA THR A 382 9.01 -3.19 -32.68
C THR A 382 8.04 -4.36 -32.88
N GLY A 383 7.45 -4.86 -31.79
CA GLY A 383 6.69 -6.11 -31.73
C GLY A 383 7.55 -7.32 -31.33
N SER A 384 8.86 -7.13 -31.20
CA SER A 384 9.79 -8.10 -30.62
C SER A 384 10.07 -7.74 -29.15
N GLY A 385 10.68 -8.66 -28.42
CA GLY A 385 11.11 -8.45 -27.05
C GLY A 385 12.23 -9.40 -26.66
N THR A 386 12.72 -9.28 -25.43
CA THR A 386 13.82 -10.11 -24.95
C THR A 386 13.70 -10.46 -23.47
N GLN A 387 14.18 -11.65 -23.11
CA GLN A 387 14.37 -12.07 -21.73
C GLN A 387 15.73 -11.62 -21.22
N LEU A 388 15.77 -10.89 -20.10
CA LEU A 388 17.01 -10.37 -19.51
C LEU A 388 17.62 -11.34 -18.48
N ILE A 389 18.05 -12.52 -18.94
CA ILE A 389 18.57 -13.62 -18.09
C ILE A 389 19.82 -13.27 -17.26
N ARG A 390 20.57 -12.22 -17.66
CA ARG A 390 21.75 -11.75 -16.93
C ARG A 390 21.39 -11.21 -15.53
N TYR A 391 20.15 -10.76 -15.33
CA TYR A 391 19.69 -10.18 -14.08
C TYR A 391 18.49 -10.99 -13.55
N PRO A 392 18.68 -11.84 -12.51
CA PRO A 392 17.62 -12.73 -12.00
C PRO A 392 16.27 -12.04 -11.73
N GLN A 393 16.31 -10.85 -11.14
CA GLN A 393 15.14 -9.99 -10.85
C GLN A 393 14.45 -9.38 -12.08
N ARG A 394 14.99 -9.62 -13.28
CA ARG A 394 14.44 -9.20 -14.57
C ARG A 394 14.21 -10.38 -15.51
N ALA A 395 14.79 -11.54 -15.23
CA ALA A 395 14.76 -12.70 -16.12
C ALA A 395 13.34 -13.25 -16.33
N CYS A 396 12.41 -13.00 -15.42
CA CYS A 396 11.02 -13.41 -15.54
C CYS A 396 10.07 -12.28 -15.97
N LYS A 397 10.60 -11.12 -16.36
CA LYS A 397 9.82 -9.98 -16.85
C LYS A 397 9.87 -9.91 -18.37
N VAL A 398 8.76 -9.48 -18.99
CA VAL A 398 8.66 -9.36 -20.45
C VAL A 398 8.99 -7.93 -20.88
N PHE A 399 10.11 -7.76 -21.59
CA PHE A 399 10.55 -6.47 -22.11
C PHE A 399 10.33 -6.40 -23.61
N CYS A 400 9.56 -5.41 -24.06
CA CYS A 400 9.29 -5.20 -25.48
C CYS A 400 10.24 -4.16 -26.07
N ASP A 401 10.91 -4.53 -27.15
CA ASP A 401 11.92 -3.71 -27.80
C ASP A 401 11.28 -2.49 -28.48
N VAL A 402 11.93 -1.34 -28.30
CA VAL A 402 11.56 -0.05 -28.88
C VAL A 402 12.51 0.30 -30.02
N ILE A 403 11.99 0.90 -31.08
CA ILE A 403 12.78 1.40 -32.20
C ILE A 403 13.72 2.50 -31.68
N SER A 404 15.03 2.24 -31.70
CA SER A 404 16.03 3.27 -31.38
C SER A 404 16.21 4.20 -32.59
N ARG A 405 15.94 5.50 -32.41
CA ARG A 405 16.15 6.52 -33.46
C ARG A 405 17.51 7.22 -33.33
N TYR A 406 18.17 7.13 -32.17
CA TYR A 406 19.47 7.74 -31.90
C TYR A 406 20.25 6.89 -30.89
N GLY A 407 21.47 6.49 -31.25
CA GLY A 407 22.41 5.75 -30.39
C GLY A 407 22.33 4.22 -30.50
N SER A 408 23.39 3.55 -30.03
CA SER A 408 23.58 2.08 -30.07
C SER A 408 22.94 1.31 -28.90
N GLN A 409 22.28 2.00 -27.97
CA GLN A 409 21.66 1.37 -26.81
C GLN A 409 20.27 0.81 -27.16
N ARG A 410 20.05 -0.47 -26.82
CA ARG A 410 18.77 -1.15 -26.99
C ARG A 410 17.78 -0.65 -25.93
N ASN A 411 16.72 0.02 -26.39
CA ASN A 411 15.64 0.51 -25.54
C ASN A 411 14.48 -0.47 -25.48
N TYR A 412 13.84 -0.57 -24.32
CA TYR A 412 12.71 -1.47 -24.10
C TYR A 412 11.65 -0.83 -23.19
N ARG A 413 10.38 -1.19 -23.40
CA ARG A 413 9.24 -0.85 -22.55
C ARG A 413 8.80 -2.09 -21.76
N PHE A 414 8.37 -1.87 -20.52
CA PHE A 414 7.83 -2.88 -19.63
C PHE A 414 6.38 -2.52 -19.29
N PHE A 415 5.46 -3.45 -19.52
CA PHE A 415 4.02 -3.23 -19.37
C PHE A 415 3.43 -3.90 -18.11
N GLY A 416 4.28 -4.43 -17.23
CA GLY A 416 3.85 -5.16 -16.03
C GLY A 416 3.71 -6.67 -16.24
N ASP A 417 3.83 -7.16 -17.47
CA ASP A 417 3.67 -8.58 -17.80
C ASP A 417 4.93 -9.41 -17.44
N ILE A 418 4.69 -10.59 -16.85
CA ILE A 418 5.73 -11.55 -16.42
C ILE A 418 5.57 -12.87 -17.16
N LEU A 419 6.65 -13.64 -17.23
CA LEU A 419 6.61 -15.01 -17.74
C LEU A 419 5.77 -15.90 -16.80
N PRO A 420 5.05 -16.90 -17.34
CA PRO A 420 4.28 -17.84 -16.55
C PRO A 420 5.11 -18.53 -15.47
N ASN A 421 4.50 -18.83 -14.34
CA ASN A 421 5.17 -19.59 -13.29
C ASN A 421 5.55 -20.99 -13.80
N GLY A 422 6.77 -21.45 -13.47
CA GLY A 422 7.36 -22.68 -13.99
C GLY A 422 8.09 -22.53 -15.33
N ALA A 423 8.00 -21.36 -16.00
CA ALA A 423 8.75 -21.10 -17.23
C ALA A 423 10.27 -20.97 -16.95
N PRO A 424 11.13 -21.40 -17.88
CA PRO A 424 12.58 -21.31 -17.69
C PRO A 424 13.10 -19.87 -17.77
N CYS A 425 14.01 -19.52 -16.86
CA CYS A 425 14.67 -18.21 -16.80
C CYS A 425 16.19 -18.27 -16.71
N GLY A 426 16.74 -19.47 -16.83
CA GLY A 426 18.16 -19.78 -16.85
C GLY A 426 18.38 -21.27 -16.63
N THR A 427 19.65 -21.69 -16.61
CA THR A 427 20.01 -23.09 -16.35
C THR A 427 19.54 -23.52 -14.95
N ASN A 428 18.66 -24.51 -14.88
CA ASN A 428 18.04 -25.02 -13.64
C ASN A 428 17.35 -23.92 -12.79
N LYS A 429 16.80 -22.90 -13.45
CA LYS A 429 16.06 -21.81 -12.81
C LYS A 429 14.75 -21.55 -13.52
N TYR A 430 13.74 -21.24 -12.73
CA TYR A 430 12.36 -21.13 -13.19
C TYR A 430 11.66 -19.93 -12.55
N CYS A 431 10.69 -19.40 -13.28
CA CYS A 431 9.92 -18.25 -12.85
C CYS A 431 8.92 -18.61 -11.76
N LEU A 432 8.88 -17.82 -10.71
CA LEU A 432 7.80 -17.80 -9.73
C LEU A 432 7.54 -16.35 -9.34
N ASP A 433 6.33 -15.87 -9.62
CA ASP A 433 5.88 -14.51 -9.30
C ASP A 433 6.80 -13.40 -9.86
N GLY A 434 7.29 -13.60 -11.09
CA GLY A 434 8.17 -12.62 -11.76
C GLY A 434 9.62 -12.62 -11.27
N GLU A 435 9.98 -13.50 -10.34
CA GLU A 435 11.34 -13.73 -9.88
C GLU A 435 11.92 -15.04 -10.43
N CYS A 436 13.21 -15.04 -10.75
CA CYS A 436 13.90 -16.20 -11.31
C CYS A 436 14.59 -17.01 -10.20
N LEU A 437 13.99 -18.14 -9.81
CA LEU A 437 14.42 -18.93 -8.66
C LEU A 437 15.09 -20.25 -9.08
N PRO A 438 16.16 -20.68 -8.39
CA PRO A 438 16.74 -22.00 -8.58
C PRO A 438 15.87 -23.09 -7.95
N LEU A 439 15.99 -24.30 -8.48
CA LEU A 439 15.48 -25.51 -7.82
C LEU A 439 16.06 -25.62 -6.40
N SER A 440 15.18 -25.84 -5.43
CA SER A 440 15.49 -25.94 -4.01
C SER A 440 14.82 -27.18 -3.40
N CYS A 441 15.19 -27.53 -2.16
CA CYS A 441 14.58 -28.64 -1.41
C CYS A 441 14.65 -29.99 -2.15
N ASP A 442 15.86 -30.42 -2.48
CA ASP A 442 16.12 -31.65 -3.25
C ASP A 442 15.42 -31.64 -4.63
N ASN A 443 15.41 -30.48 -5.28
CA ASN A 443 14.75 -30.23 -6.57
C ASN A 443 13.23 -30.48 -6.54
N ASN A 444 12.57 -30.27 -5.40
CA ASN A 444 11.13 -30.43 -5.25
C ASN A 444 10.38 -29.12 -5.01
N ALA A 445 11.06 -27.97 -4.93
CA ALA A 445 10.39 -26.68 -4.72
C ALA A 445 11.12 -25.51 -5.40
N LEU A 446 10.36 -24.45 -5.69
CA LEU A 446 10.87 -23.11 -5.93
C LEU A 446 10.49 -22.25 -4.70
N ILE A 447 11.51 -21.86 -3.94
CA ILE A 447 11.37 -21.01 -2.76
C ILE A 447 12.46 -19.95 -2.73
N THR A 448 12.17 -18.83 -2.09
CA THR A 448 13.16 -17.81 -1.78
C THR A 448 14.06 -18.30 -0.62
N ARG A 449 15.27 -17.74 -0.49
CA ARG A 449 16.28 -18.22 0.47
C ARG A 449 15.89 -18.08 1.95
N ASP A 450 14.92 -17.21 2.23
CA ASP A 450 14.36 -16.92 3.54
C ASP A 450 13.28 -17.92 3.98
N LEU A 451 12.87 -18.85 3.11
CA LEU A 451 11.86 -19.85 3.42
C LEU A 451 12.45 -21.21 3.82
N SER A 452 11.75 -21.90 4.73
CA SER A 452 12.00 -23.31 5.02
C SER A 452 11.40 -24.21 3.94
N CYS A 453 12.00 -25.38 3.74
CA CYS A 453 11.49 -26.35 2.77
C CYS A 453 10.10 -26.90 3.14
N PRO A 454 9.25 -27.21 2.14
CA PRO A 454 8.00 -27.94 2.36
C PRO A 454 8.23 -29.24 3.12
N ILE A 455 7.29 -29.58 4.00
CA ILE A 455 7.35 -30.85 4.75
C ILE A 455 7.15 -32.03 3.79
N SER A 456 7.57 -33.23 4.21
CA SER A 456 7.57 -34.42 3.33
C SER A 456 6.19 -34.76 2.77
N SER A 457 5.11 -34.52 3.53
CA SER A 457 3.72 -34.74 3.10
C SER A 457 3.23 -33.76 2.03
N GLU A 458 3.90 -32.62 1.84
CA GLU A 458 3.57 -31.65 0.79
C GLU A 458 4.31 -31.94 -0.52
N ARG A 459 5.26 -32.88 -0.53
CA ARG A 459 6.02 -33.23 -1.73
C ARG A 459 5.16 -34.08 -2.67
N CYS A 460 5.21 -33.77 -3.96
CA CYS A 460 4.52 -34.60 -4.94
C CYS A 460 5.29 -35.90 -5.20
N PRO A 461 4.59 -37.06 -5.22
CA PRO A 461 5.22 -38.33 -5.56
C PRO A 461 5.82 -38.23 -6.96
N GLN A 462 7.10 -38.53 -7.08
CA GLN A 462 7.71 -38.67 -8.40
C GLN A 462 7.26 -40.02 -8.97
N GLY A 463 6.71 -40.01 -10.19
CA GLY A 463 6.30 -41.25 -10.86
C GLY A 463 7.48 -42.22 -10.96
N ASN A 464 7.30 -43.41 -10.37
CA ASN A 464 8.16 -44.60 -10.40
C ASN A 464 9.68 -44.39 -10.36
N GLU A 465 10.26 -44.45 -9.17
CA GLU A 465 11.61 -44.98 -8.99
C GLU A 465 11.56 -46.20 -8.04
N ILE A 466 11.99 -47.35 -8.58
CA ILE A 466 12.19 -48.60 -7.86
C ILE A 466 13.31 -48.37 -6.85
N THR A 467 12.99 -48.51 -5.57
CA THR A 467 13.95 -48.42 -4.47
C THR A 467 14.87 -49.63 -4.48
N ASN A 468 16.15 -49.43 -4.81
CA ASN A 468 17.21 -50.27 -4.26
C ASN A 468 17.93 -49.47 -3.18
N ALA A 469 17.71 -49.91 -1.94
CA ALA A 469 18.36 -49.38 -0.76
C ALA A 469 19.85 -49.71 -0.78
N VAL A 470 20.70 -48.69 -0.62
CA VAL A 470 22.04 -48.87 -0.06
C VAL A 470 22.25 -47.80 1.00
N SER A 471 22.16 -48.26 2.25
CA SER A 471 22.65 -47.56 3.43
C SER A 471 24.18 -47.57 3.45
N THR A 472 24.82 -46.43 3.63
CA THR A 472 26.05 -46.34 4.44
C THR A 472 26.09 -45.00 5.18
N SER A 473 26.23 -45.11 6.49
CA SER A 473 26.30 -44.04 7.47
C SER A 473 27.72 -43.48 7.61
N ALA A 474 27.86 -42.16 7.55
CA ALA A 474 28.82 -41.42 8.36
C ALA A 474 28.10 -40.14 8.83
N GLY A 475 27.64 -40.14 10.09
CA GLY A 475 26.80 -39.08 10.64
C GLY A 475 27.52 -37.73 10.69
N ALA A 476 26.96 -36.72 10.04
CA ALA A 476 27.39 -35.34 10.15
C ALA A 476 27.25 -34.85 11.61
N ARG A 477 28.31 -34.26 12.15
CA ARG A 477 28.32 -33.67 13.51
C ARG A 477 28.52 -32.17 13.44
N TRP A 478 27.77 -31.45 14.26
CA TRP A 478 28.02 -30.04 14.55
C TRP A 478 29.33 -29.89 15.33
N SER A 479 30.09 -28.84 15.03
CA SER A 479 31.11 -28.35 15.96
C SER A 479 30.48 -27.78 17.24
N SER A 480 31.28 -27.68 18.29
CA SER A 480 30.90 -26.95 19.50
C SER A 480 30.53 -25.52 19.16
N TRP A 481 29.54 -24.96 19.85
CA TRP A 481 29.17 -23.57 19.69
C TRP A 481 30.35 -22.64 20.01
N SER A 482 30.49 -21.57 19.23
CA SER A 482 31.35 -20.45 19.60
C SER A 482 30.87 -19.81 20.90
N LYS A 483 31.75 -19.04 21.54
CA LYS A 483 31.38 -18.18 22.66
C LYS A 483 30.33 -17.17 22.19
N TRP A 484 29.41 -16.82 23.07
CA TRP A 484 28.46 -15.75 22.81
C TRP A 484 29.18 -14.43 22.51
N SER A 485 28.66 -13.67 21.55
CA SER A 485 29.09 -12.29 21.31
C SER A 485 28.82 -11.42 22.54
N SER A 486 29.50 -10.27 22.58
CA SER A 486 29.10 -9.17 23.48
C SER A 486 27.63 -8.80 23.24
N CYS A 487 26.98 -8.28 24.27
CA CYS A 487 25.61 -7.80 24.17
C CYS A 487 25.54 -6.60 23.20
N SER A 488 24.50 -6.53 22.38
CA SER A 488 24.32 -5.46 21.38
C SER A 488 24.15 -4.06 21.98
N HIS A 489 23.89 -3.99 23.28
CA HIS A 489 23.82 -2.75 24.06
C HIS A 489 24.77 -2.86 25.25
N THR A 490 25.16 -1.72 25.83
CA THR A 490 26.02 -1.64 27.03
C THR A 490 25.22 -1.41 28.32
N CYS A 491 23.93 -1.11 28.21
CA CYS A 491 22.96 -1.01 29.31
C CYS A 491 21.54 -1.29 28.78
N GLY A 492 20.61 -1.68 29.66
CA GLY A 492 19.25 -2.07 29.25
C GLY A 492 19.15 -3.45 28.57
N ILE A 493 18.08 -3.68 27.82
CA ILE A 493 17.85 -4.97 27.12
C ILE A 493 18.59 -4.96 25.79
N GLY A 494 19.46 -5.95 25.58
CA GLY A 494 20.11 -6.19 24.29
C GLY A 494 20.10 -7.65 23.89
N TYR A 495 20.84 -7.98 22.83
CA TYR A 495 20.92 -9.34 22.31
C TYR A 495 22.37 -9.75 22.06
N ARG A 496 22.66 -11.02 22.29
CA ARG A 496 23.93 -11.68 21.96
C ARG A 496 23.69 -12.85 21.02
N GLN A 497 24.68 -13.19 20.21
CA GLN A 497 24.60 -14.24 19.21
C GLN A 497 25.78 -15.20 19.33
N ARG A 498 25.56 -16.48 19.05
CA ARG A 498 26.63 -17.47 18.88
C ARG A 498 26.37 -18.32 17.64
N THR A 499 27.44 -18.83 17.05
CA THR A 499 27.41 -19.63 15.82
C THR A 499 28.16 -20.96 15.97
N ARG A 500 27.82 -21.96 15.16
CA ARG A 500 28.54 -23.23 15.05
C ARG A 500 28.62 -23.67 13.59
N SER A 501 29.66 -24.40 13.25
CA SER A 501 29.92 -24.87 11.88
C SER A 501 29.70 -26.38 11.77
N CYS A 502 29.22 -26.85 10.63
CA CYS A 502 28.99 -28.26 10.34
C CYS A 502 30.23 -28.85 9.66
N SER A 503 30.85 -29.88 10.23
CA SER A 503 32.04 -30.51 9.64
C SER A 503 31.63 -31.69 8.76
N ASN A 504 31.16 -31.41 7.54
CA ASN A 504 31.07 -32.37 6.44
C ASN A 504 31.21 -31.65 5.09
N VAL A 505 31.72 -32.34 4.07
CA VAL A 505 31.97 -31.90 2.69
C VAL A 505 30.73 -31.30 1.99
N LYS A 506 29.52 -31.48 2.55
CA LYS A 506 28.25 -30.95 2.03
C LYS A 506 27.51 -29.95 2.95
N ASN A 507 28.07 -29.54 4.10
CA ASN A 507 27.42 -28.61 5.06
C ASN A 507 25.98 -29.00 5.51
N GLN A 508 25.62 -30.28 5.47
CA GLN A 508 24.29 -30.78 5.87
C GLN A 508 24.30 -31.24 7.33
N CYS A 509 23.90 -30.36 8.25
CA CYS A 509 23.60 -30.70 9.63
C CYS A 509 22.18 -30.21 9.98
N SER A 510 21.38 -31.03 10.69
CA SER A 510 20.03 -30.64 11.11
C SER A 510 20.06 -29.69 12.31
N GLY A 511 19.32 -28.58 12.21
CA GLY A 511 19.26 -27.50 13.21
C GLY A 511 19.89 -26.19 12.73
N VAL A 512 19.75 -25.13 13.52
CA VAL A 512 20.29 -23.81 13.15
C VAL A 512 21.80 -23.74 13.37
N SER A 513 22.49 -22.99 12.50
CA SER A 513 23.93 -22.67 12.61
C SER A 513 24.20 -21.39 13.41
N SER A 514 23.15 -20.66 13.79
CA SER A 514 23.22 -19.40 14.51
C SER A 514 22.07 -19.30 15.50
N GLU A 515 22.38 -18.87 16.72
CA GLU A 515 21.44 -18.73 17.83
C GLU A 515 21.55 -17.33 18.43
N LYS A 516 20.41 -16.68 18.67
CA LYS A 516 20.32 -15.33 19.26
C LYS A 516 19.55 -15.39 20.58
N SER A 517 20.08 -14.74 21.61
CA SER A 517 19.51 -14.74 22.96
C SER A 517 19.51 -13.32 23.55
N GLN A 518 18.48 -12.98 24.31
CA GLN A 518 18.38 -11.70 25.00
C GLN A 518 19.39 -11.63 26.16
N CYS A 519 20.08 -10.51 26.29
CA CYS A 519 20.93 -10.18 27.43
C CYS A 519 20.32 -8.96 28.15
N ASN A 520 20.05 -9.11 29.44
CA ASN A 520 19.58 -8.03 30.28
C ASN A 520 20.81 -7.44 31.00
N LEU A 521 21.17 -6.21 30.64
CA LEU A 521 22.20 -5.46 31.33
C LEU A 521 21.57 -4.51 32.33
N SER A 522 22.37 -4.00 33.26
CA SER A 522 21.96 -2.96 34.20
C SER A 522 21.26 -1.80 33.47
N ALA A 523 20.19 -1.28 34.06
CA ALA A 523 19.50 -0.11 33.55
C ALA A 523 20.51 1.01 33.29
N CYS A 524 20.34 1.75 32.19
CA CYS A 524 21.23 2.84 31.85
C CYS A 524 21.20 3.87 32.98
N GLY A 525 22.34 4.02 33.68
CA GLY A 525 22.44 4.85 34.88
C GLY A 525 22.12 6.31 34.59
N THR A 526 21.21 6.88 35.37
CA THR A 526 20.93 8.31 35.40
C THR A 526 22.01 9.00 36.22
N ASN A 527 22.99 9.62 35.55
CA ASN A 527 23.91 10.52 36.21
C ASN A 527 23.32 11.94 36.24
N THR A 528 23.04 12.39 37.46
CA THR A 528 22.78 13.76 37.91
C THR A 528 24.02 14.65 37.82
N VAL A 529 23.82 15.97 38.05
CA VAL A 529 24.76 17.12 38.21
C VAL A 529 24.79 18.01 36.94
N SER A 530 24.53 19.33 36.93
CA SER A 530 24.26 20.38 37.95
C SER A 530 23.55 21.58 37.29
N ASP A 531 22.62 22.22 38.01
CA ASP A 531 21.81 23.36 37.57
C ASP A 531 22.61 24.66 37.35
N GLN A 532 22.47 25.24 36.15
CA GLN A 532 22.75 26.65 35.87
C GLN A 532 21.44 27.32 35.41
N LYS A 533 21.15 28.52 35.94
CA LYS A 533 19.86 29.21 35.75
C LYS A 533 19.83 30.00 34.43
N GLY A 534 18.81 29.77 33.61
CA GLY A 534 18.51 30.56 32.40
C GLY A 534 17.58 31.74 32.67
N SER A 535 17.45 32.64 31.68
CA SER A 535 16.60 33.82 31.72
C SER A 535 15.48 33.75 30.67
N TRP A 536 14.28 34.20 31.01
CA TRP A 536 13.16 34.24 30.06
C TRP A 536 13.30 35.39 29.05
N SER A 537 12.91 35.12 27.82
CA SER A 537 12.67 36.16 26.80
C SER A 537 11.44 36.98 27.14
N GLU A 538 11.30 38.13 26.48
CA GLU A 538 10.01 38.81 26.38
C GLU A 538 8.96 37.87 25.75
N TRP A 539 7.72 38.06 26.15
CA TRP A 539 6.59 37.36 25.54
C TRP A 539 6.40 37.82 24.10
N THR A 540 6.06 36.90 23.21
CA THR A 540 5.56 37.27 21.90
C THR A 540 4.21 37.95 22.00
N SER A 541 3.84 38.68 20.95
CA SER A 541 2.47 39.18 20.77
C SER A 541 1.46 38.03 20.86
N TRP A 542 0.26 38.32 21.37
CA TRP A 542 -0.86 37.38 21.32
C TRP A 542 -1.21 37.04 19.88
N ASN A 543 -1.60 35.78 19.65
CA ASN A 543 -2.21 35.39 18.38
C ASN A 543 -3.66 35.89 18.26
N GLN A 544 -4.23 35.78 17.07
CA GLN A 544 -5.63 36.15 16.85
C GLN A 544 -6.56 35.21 17.63
N CYS A 545 -7.56 35.79 18.30
CA CYS A 545 -8.56 35.06 19.07
C CYS A 545 -9.29 34.03 18.20
N SER A 546 -9.62 32.87 18.78
CA SER A 546 -10.27 31.75 18.08
C SER A 546 -11.65 32.08 17.51
N VAL A 547 -12.24 33.20 17.92
CA VAL A 547 -13.53 33.72 17.43
C VAL A 547 -13.49 35.24 17.36
N SER A 548 -14.37 35.82 16.54
CA SER A 548 -14.56 37.27 16.43
C SER A 548 -15.60 37.83 17.42
N CYS A 549 -16.44 36.97 18.02
CA CYS A 549 -17.37 37.27 19.11
C CYS A 549 -17.59 36.01 19.96
N ASP A 550 -18.07 36.17 21.21
CA ASP A 550 -18.19 35.13 22.25
C ASP A 550 -16.86 34.66 22.89
N ILE A 551 -16.89 33.63 23.74
CA ILE A 551 -15.72 33.15 24.49
C ILE A 551 -14.76 32.45 23.53
N GLY A 552 -13.58 33.03 23.35
CA GLY A 552 -12.47 32.47 22.57
C GLY A 552 -11.20 32.34 23.38
N SER A 553 -10.25 31.58 22.85
CA SER A 553 -8.93 31.40 23.44
C SER A 553 -7.86 32.01 22.57
N GLN A 554 -6.86 32.62 23.20
CA GLN A 554 -5.64 33.11 22.55
C GLN A 554 -4.41 32.64 23.32
N ALA A 555 -3.27 32.57 22.65
CA ALA A 555 -2.02 32.10 23.21
C ALA A 555 -0.84 32.98 22.79
N ARG A 556 0.14 33.06 23.69
CA ARG A 556 1.45 33.64 23.43
C ARG A 556 2.56 32.80 24.06
N TYR A 557 3.78 33.00 23.60
CA TYR A 557 4.93 32.17 23.95
C TYR A 557 6.12 33.02 24.36
N ARG A 558 6.96 32.49 25.24
CA ARG A 558 8.29 33.02 25.53
C ARG A 558 9.27 31.87 25.68
N ARG A 559 10.54 32.15 25.40
CA ARG A 559 11.60 31.15 25.40
C ARG A 559 12.56 31.36 26.56
N CYS A 560 13.12 30.30 27.10
CA CYS A 560 14.18 30.39 28.09
C CYS A 560 15.55 30.37 27.35
N PHE A 561 16.44 31.31 27.64
CA PHE A 561 17.78 31.38 27.04
C PHE A 561 18.89 31.34 28.11
N SER A 562 20.05 30.81 27.73
CA SER A 562 21.31 30.85 28.51
C SER A 562 22.43 31.46 27.68
N SER A 563 23.28 32.28 28.29
CA SER A 563 24.37 33.02 27.63
C SER A 563 25.55 32.16 27.21
N HIS A 564 25.56 30.87 27.58
CA HIS A 564 26.58 29.91 27.18
C HIS A 564 25.89 28.72 26.52
N ASN A 565 26.30 28.38 25.29
CA ASN A 565 25.81 27.26 24.46
C ASN A 565 26.02 25.88 25.14
N SER A 566 25.34 25.63 26.24
CA SER A 566 25.34 24.39 27.01
C SER A 566 23.97 23.73 26.96
N LEU A 567 23.96 22.39 26.87
CA LEU A 567 22.77 21.55 26.62
C LEU A 567 21.82 21.36 27.82
N SER A 568 22.03 22.03 28.96
CA SER A 568 21.06 22.02 30.07
C SER A 568 21.13 23.26 30.96
N PHE A 569 20.02 24.01 31.02
CA PHE A 569 19.80 25.12 31.96
C PHE A 569 18.31 25.18 32.34
N SER A 570 17.98 25.78 33.49
CA SER A 570 16.60 25.85 34.03
C SER A 570 16.16 27.29 34.28
N CYS A 571 14.98 27.68 33.82
CA CYS A 571 14.42 29.01 34.07
C CYS A 571 13.59 29.07 35.38
N PRO A 572 13.59 30.22 36.09
CA PRO A 572 12.79 30.38 37.30
C PRO A 572 11.30 30.11 37.06
N GLY A 573 10.70 29.20 37.84
CA GLY A 573 9.25 28.93 37.87
C GLY A 573 8.73 27.72 37.08
N ALA A 574 9.58 26.99 36.34
CA ALA A 574 9.16 25.79 35.61
C ALA A 574 8.89 24.61 36.58
N LYS A 575 7.70 24.00 36.50
CA LYS A 575 7.35 22.79 37.28
C LYS A 575 7.73 21.55 36.46
N LEU A 576 8.94 21.05 36.71
CA LEU A 576 9.64 19.88 36.14
C LEU A 576 10.77 20.24 35.16
N SER A 577 11.93 19.60 35.38
CA SER A 577 13.18 19.89 34.66
C SER A 577 13.14 19.34 33.23
N ARG A 578 12.71 20.19 32.27
CA ARG A 578 13.09 20.21 30.82
C ARG A 578 12.12 21.07 29.96
N ASP A 579 11.48 22.08 30.52
CA ASP A 579 10.65 23.00 29.73
C ASP A 579 11.51 24.11 29.11
N TYR A 580 11.75 24.01 27.80
CA TYR A 580 12.49 25.02 27.02
C TYR A 580 11.62 26.20 26.58
N ASP A 581 10.30 25.99 26.54
CA ASP A 581 9.29 26.99 26.16
C ASP A 581 8.10 26.89 27.13
N THR A 582 7.44 28.03 27.40
CA THR A 582 6.21 28.05 28.18
C THR A 582 5.12 28.78 27.40
N ILE A 583 3.92 28.20 27.42
CA ILE A 583 2.74 28.74 26.76
C ILE A 583 1.76 29.28 27.79
N GLU A 584 1.33 30.52 27.57
CA GLU A 584 0.25 31.13 28.33
C GLU A 584 -1.00 31.14 27.45
N ILE A 585 -2.09 30.57 27.95
CA ILE A 585 -3.39 30.48 27.27
C ILE A 585 -4.37 31.32 28.08
N SER A 586 -5.02 32.28 27.43
CA SER A 586 -6.03 33.17 28.01
C SER A 586 -7.37 33.02 27.31
#